data_AF-A0A6A5AR71-F1
#
_entry.id   AF-A0A6A5AR71-F1
#
_cell.length_a   1.000
_cell.length_b   1.000
_cell.length_c   1.000
_cell.angle_alpha   90.00
_cell.angle_beta   90.00
_cell.angle_gamma   90.00
#
_symmetry.space_group_name_H-M   'P 1'
#
loop_
_entity.id
_entity.type
_entity.pdbx_description
1 polymer ?
#
loop_
_entity_poly.entity_id
_entity_poly.type
_entity_poly.pdbx_seq_one_letter_code
_entity_poly.pdbx_strand_id
1 'polypeptide(L)'
;MSYGQLTDNAKQYDRESSIETLKVIQALGYAIHPKGASLHPPPASTTLAPSDDGGITQVWDVEFGVAAPQGETYVPKPITTTDIDLSSELTSLVELLAENSHDVWAKKRMHEGWVYGPRRNDATKEHDGLVPYVYLTSEEKDMDRNSAVQTVKCILRCGFTFQHKRTNARAKFRMFGGQPKSSEPDLKPLPPLSAAKESAVQSPVPSTPNAVIDHHVLPNPPADSALPQVHQLHINIQH
;
A
#
# COMPACT_ATOMS: atom_id res chain seq x y z
N MET A 1 7.21 14.06 12.69
CA MET A 1 7.10 12.99 13.70
C MET A 1 7.99 11.84 13.27
N SER A 2 8.83 11.31 14.16
CA SER A 2 9.60 10.10 13.86
C SER A 2 8.82 8.85 14.22
N TYR A 3 9.24 7.69 13.70
CA TYR A 3 8.65 6.40 14.06
C TYR A 3 8.61 6.18 15.58
N GLY A 4 9.61 6.68 16.32
CA GLY A 4 9.67 6.60 17.78
C GLY A 4 8.53 7.31 18.52
N GLN A 5 7.90 8.32 17.89
CA GLN A 5 6.85 9.16 18.48
C GLN A 5 5.43 8.75 18.07
N LEU A 6 5.27 7.72 17.22
CA LEU A 6 3.96 7.17 16.91
C LEU A 6 3.32 6.53 18.14
N THR A 7 2.00 6.62 18.25
CA THR A 7 1.24 5.88 19.25
C THR A 7 1.50 4.38 19.09
N ASP A 8 1.43 3.61 20.17
CA ASP A 8 1.66 2.16 20.11
C ASP A 8 0.71 1.48 19.12
N ASN A 9 -0.51 2.00 18.96
CA ASN A 9 -1.48 1.54 17.96
C ASN A 9 -1.02 1.79 16.51
N ALA A 10 -0.43 2.94 16.20
CA ALA A 10 0.07 3.21 14.85
C ALA A 10 1.30 2.35 14.51
N LYS A 11 2.21 2.17 15.48
CA LYS A 11 3.34 1.24 15.35
C LYS A 11 2.88 -0.20 15.16
N GLN A 12 1.80 -0.58 15.83
CA GLN A 12 1.22 -1.92 15.73
C GLN A 12 0.69 -2.20 14.32
N TYR A 13 0.03 -1.24 13.69
CA TYR A 13 -0.52 -1.40 12.34
C TYR A 13 0.57 -1.73 11.30
N ASP A 14 1.69 -1.01 11.29
CA ASP A 14 2.77 -1.25 10.33
C ASP A 14 3.41 -2.63 10.52
N ARG A 15 3.55 -3.07 11.79
CA ARG A 15 4.08 -4.40 12.14
C ARG A 15 3.13 -5.49 11.69
N GLU A 16 1.84 -5.35 11.97
CA GLU A 16 0.82 -6.31 11.57
C GLU A 16 0.74 -6.41 10.04
N SER A 17 0.73 -5.29 9.33
CA SER A 17 0.74 -5.25 7.86
C SER A 17 1.94 -5.99 7.28
N SER A 18 3.12 -5.79 7.87
CA SER A 18 4.34 -6.50 7.48
C SER A 18 4.24 -8.02 7.73
N ILE A 19 3.71 -8.42 8.88
CA ILE A 19 3.49 -9.83 9.24
C ILE A 19 2.48 -10.49 8.30
N GLU A 20 1.36 -9.82 8.00
CA GLU A 20 0.36 -10.34 7.06
C GLU A 20 0.94 -10.51 5.65
N THR A 21 1.80 -9.59 5.20
CA THR A 21 2.51 -9.74 3.92
C THR A 21 3.35 -11.01 3.88
N LEU A 22 4.10 -11.32 4.95
CA LEU A 22 4.88 -12.56 5.04
C LEU A 22 3.99 -13.81 5.04
N LYS A 23 2.85 -13.75 5.72
CA LYS A 23 1.86 -14.85 5.71
C LYS A 23 1.28 -15.07 4.32
N VAL A 24 0.99 -14.00 3.57
CA VAL A 24 0.50 -14.08 2.19
C VAL A 24 1.55 -14.73 1.29
N ILE A 25 2.83 -14.31 1.39
CA ILE A 25 3.93 -14.95 0.65
C ILE A 25 3.96 -16.47 0.91
N GLN A 26 3.85 -16.87 2.19
CA GLN A 26 3.80 -18.28 2.57
C GLN A 26 2.55 -19.01 2.04
N ALA A 27 1.37 -18.36 2.10
CA ALA A 27 0.12 -18.90 1.59
C ALA A 27 0.12 -19.06 0.06
N LEU A 28 0.83 -18.19 -0.65
CA LEU A 28 1.09 -18.29 -2.09
C LEU A 28 2.07 -19.42 -2.44
N GLY A 29 2.62 -20.13 -1.46
CA GLY A 29 3.46 -21.30 -1.66
C GLY A 29 4.95 -21.01 -1.73
N TYR A 30 5.38 -19.79 -1.44
CA TYR A 30 6.79 -19.45 -1.32
C TYR A 30 7.32 -19.78 0.07
N ALA A 31 8.52 -20.34 0.13
CA ALA A 31 9.34 -20.40 1.32
C ALA A 31 10.44 -19.36 1.22
N ILE A 32 10.75 -18.70 2.34
CA ILE A 32 11.84 -17.73 2.45
C ILE A 32 12.98 -18.41 3.20
N HIS A 33 14.13 -18.57 2.55
CA HIS A 33 15.30 -19.24 3.10
C HIS A 33 16.47 -18.27 3.20
N PRO A 34 17.29 -18.34 4.27
CA PRO A 34 18.58 -17.67 4.27
C PRO A 34 19.37 -18.13 3.05
N LYS A 35 19.92 -17.17 2.30
CA LYS A 35 20.92 -17.46 1.28
C LYS A 35 22.10 -18.05 2.03
N GLY A 36 22.44 -19.32 1.77
CA GLY A 36 23.57 -19.98 2.40
C GLY A 36 24.84 -19.11 2.32
N ALA A 37 25.79 -19.30 3.23
CA ALA A 37 26.90 -18.39 3.57
C ALA A 37 27.91 -18.02 2.44
N SER A 38 27.56 -18.07 1.16
CA SER A 38 28.43 -17.72 0.05
C SER A 38 27.64 -17.06 -1.07
N LEU A 39 28.10 -15.87 -1.49
CA LEU A 39 28.04 -15.27 -2.84
C LEU A 39 27.60 -13.80 -2.91
N HIS A 40 27.23 -13.15 -1.80
CA HIS A 40 27.12 -11.68 -1.79
C HIS A 40 27.85 -11.14 -0.55
N PRO A 41 28.58 -10.02 -0.67
CA PRO A 41 29.03 -9.32 0.52
C PRO A 41 27.81 -9.09 1.42
N PRO A 42 27.93 -9.30 2.74
CA PRO A 42 26.94 -8.77 3.66
C PRO A 42 26.67 -7.30 3.30
N PRO A 43 25.46 -6.76 3.54
CA PRO A 43 25.30 -5.30 3.47
C PRO A 43 26.42 -4.68 4.29
N ALA A 44 26.98 -3.55 3.83
CA ALA A 44 28.23 -2.96 4.31
C ALA A 44 28.32 -2.80 5.84
N SER A 45 27.18 -2.89 6.52
CA SER A 45 26.99 -2.81 7.95
C SER A 45 26.55 -4.15 8.58
N THR A 46 27.06 -5.31 8.15
CA THR A 46 26.84 -6.57 8.92
C THR A 46 28.03 -6.81 9.82
N THR A 47 27.82 -6.63 11.13
CA THR A 47 28.83 -6.97 12.12
C THR A 47 28.54 -8.36 12.68
N LEU A 48 29.57 -9.18 12.81
CA LEU A 48 29.46 -10.45 13.54
C LEU A 48 29.55 -10.14 15.03
N ALA A 49 28.46 -10.31 15.77
CA ALA A 49 28.45 -10.17 17.22
C ALA A 49 28.42 -11.55 17.89
N PRO A 50 29.18 -11.75 18.99
CA PRO A 50 28.97 -12.89 19.87
C PRO A 50 27.53 -12.90 20.38
N SER A 51 26.91 -14.06 20.35
CA SER A 51 25.57 -14.29 20.89
C SER A 51 25.67 -14.87 22.29
N ASP A 52 24.66 -14.66 23.13
CA ASP A 52 24.65 -15.14 24.52
C ASP A 52 24.69 -16.68 24.63
N ASP A 53 24.39 -17.40 23.55
CA ASP A 53 24.47 -18.86 23.44
C ASP A 53 25.81 -19.39 22.91
N GLY A 54 26.82 -18.52 22.74
CA GLY A 54 28.11 -18.87 22.15
C GLY A 54 28.11 -18.97 20.62
N GLY A 55 27.00 -18.62 19.96
CA GLY A 55 26.91 -18.49 18.51
C GLY A 55 27.45 -17.16 17.97
N ILE A 56 27.59 -17.08 16.64
CA ILE A 56 27.83 -15.81 15.94
C ILE A 56 26.49 -15.32 15.37
N THR A 57 26.00 -14.17 15.83
CA THR A 57 24.81 -13.51 15.25
C THR A 57 25.26 -12.51 14.21
N GLN A 58 24.62 -12.56 13.04
CA GLN A 58 24.71 -11.48 12.07
C GLN A 58 23.86 -10.31 12.56
N VAL A 59 24.52 -9.22 12.95
CA VAL A 59 23.85 -7.98 13.33
C VAL A 59 23.68 -7.14 12.07
N TRP A 60 22.42 -6.86 11.72
CA TRP A 60 22.06 -5.95 10.66
C TRP A 60 22.17 -4.51 11.19
N ASP A 61 23.31 -3.86 10.96
CA ASP A 61 23.47 -2.44 11.32
C ASP A 61 22.84 -1.58 10.22
N VAL A 62 21.51 -1.41 10.28
CA VAL A 62 20.76 -0.57 9.33
C VAL A 62 20.56 0.81 9.93
N GLU A 63 21.17 1.81 9.31
CA GLU A 63 21.03 3.20 9.73
C GLU A 63 19.78 3.84 9.09
N PHE A 64 18.64 3.75 9.77
CA PHE A 64 17.43 4.45 9.34
C PHE A 64 17.47 5.95 9.66
N GLY A 65 16.59 6.71 9.00
CA GLY A 65 16.50 8.16 9.18
C GLY A 65 16.17 8.55 10.63
N VAL A 66 16.82 9.59 11.12
CA VAL A 66 16.67 10.07 12.51
C VAL A 66 15.49 11.04 12.61
N ALA A 67 14.88 11.12 13.79
CA ALA A 67 13.82 12.08 14.07
C ALA A 67 14.27 13.52 13.78
N ALA A 68 13.57 14.23 12.89
CA ALA A 68 13.76 15.66 12.74
C ALA A 68 12.99 16.41 13.84
N PRO A 69 13.59 17.46 14.44
CA PRO A 69 12.88 18.41 15.29
C PRO A 69 11.66 19.02 14.61
N GLN A 70 10.72 19.54 15.41
CA GLN A 70 9.54 20.19 14.86
C GLN A 70 9.94 21.42 14.04
N GLY A 71 9.50 21.49 12.78
CA GLY A 71 9.85 22.56 11.83
C GLY A 71 11.06 22.26 10.95
N GLU A 72 11.76 21.14 11.18
CA GLU A 72 12.87 20.69 10.34
C GLU A 72 12.47 19.60 9.36
N THR A 73 13.30 19.40 8.33
CA THR A 73 13.08 18.38 7.29
C THR A 73 13.60 17.02 7.74
N TYR A 74 12.72 16.02 7.74
CA TYR A 74 13.11 14.63 7.94
C TYR A 74 13.87 14.09 6.71
N VAL A 75 15.02 13.46 6.94
CA VAL A 75 15.81 12.79 5.90
C VAL A 75 15.64 11.26 6.05
N PRO A 76 14.77 10.62 5.25
CA PRO A 76 14.62 9.17 5.29
C PRO A 76 15.88 8.48 4.74
N LYS A 77 16.26 7.36 5.36
CA LYS A 77 17.31 6.46 4.90
C LYS A 77 16.73 5.06 4.67
N PRO A 78 15.96 4.83 3.59
CA PRO A 78 15.43 3.50 3.30
C PRO A 78 16.58 2.53 2.96
N ILE A 79 16.34 1.23 3.17
CA ILE A 79 17.27 0.20 2.69
C ILE A 79 17.39 0.36 1.17
N THR A 80 18.62 0.57 0.68
CA THR A 80 18.87 0.69 -0.75
C THR A 80 18.61 -0.64 -1.43
N THR A 81 17.94 -0.64 -2.58
CA THR A 81 17.60 -1.85 -3.34
C THR A 81 17.75 -1.66 -4.86
N THR A 82 18.43 -0.59 -5.29
CA THR A 82 18.55 -0.17 -6.69
C THR A 82 19.36 -1.12 -7.56
N ASP A 83 20.23 -1.92 -6.95
CA ASP A 83 21.09 -2.96 -7.55
C ASP A 83 20.44 -4.36 -7.57
N ILE A 84 19.21 -4.50 -7.07
CA ILE A 84 18.49 -5.78 -7.04
C ILE A 84 17.48 -5.80 -8.18
N ASP A 85 17.69 -6.72 -9.12
CA ASP A 85 16.73 -7.04 -10.16
C ASP A 85 15.84 -8.23 -9.74
N LEU A 86 14.55 -8.14 -10.08
CA LEU A 86 13.58 -9.21 -9.80
C LEU A 86 13.51 -10.17 -11.00
N SER A 87 13.48 -11.47 -10.71
CA SER A 87 13.17 -12.49 -11.72
C SER A 87 11.70 -12.41 -12.15
N SER A 88 11.36 -12.98 -13.30
CA SER A 88 9.97 -13.02 -13.79
C SER A 88 9.00 -13.74 -12.83
N GLU A 89 9.49 -14.74 -12.10
CA GLU A 89 8.75 -15.41 -11.04
C GLU A 89 8.43 -14.43 -9.90
N LEU A 90 9.43 -13.66 -9.45
CA LEU A 90 9.23 -12.67 -8.38
C LEU A 90 8.41 -11.47 -8.85
N THR A 91 8.47 -11.07 -10.12
CA THR A 91 7.54 -10.08 -10.69
C THR A 91 6.09 -10.57 -10.61
N SER A 92 5.85 -11.87 -10.81
CA SER A 92 4.50 -12.45 -10.65
C SER A 92 4.05 -12.46 -9.19
N LEU A 93 4.96 -12.72 -8.24
CA LEU A 93 4.68 -12.59 -6.81
C LEU A 93 4.33 -11.14 -6.43
N VAL A 94 5.05 -10.15 -6.97
CA VAL A 94 4.76 -8.73 -6.73
C VAL A 94 3.34 -8.36 -7.12
N GLU A 95 2.85 -8.79 -8.29
CA GLU A 95 1.48 -8.49 -8.72
C GLU A 95 0.43 -9.13 -7.80
N LEU A 96 0.67 -10.36 -7.34
CA LEU A 96 -0.22 -11.03 -6.38
C LEU A 96 -0.26 -10.30 -5.02
N LEU A 97 0.88 -9.79 -4.56
CA LEU A 97 0.94 -8.99 -3.34
C LEU A 97 0.24 -7.64 -3.50
N ALA A 98 0.40 -7.00 -4.66
CA ALA A 98 -0.27 -5.74 -4.96
C ALA A 98 -1.80 -5.89 -5.02
N GLU A 99 -2.29 -6.92 -5.71
CA GLU A 99 -3.72 -7.25 -5.75
C GLU A 99 -4.28 -7.55 -4.36
N ASN A 100 -3.56 -8.33 -3.53
CA ASN A 100 -3.97 -8.59 -2.15
C ASN A 100 -4.00 -7.31 -1.30
N SER A 101 -3.02 -6.41 -1.44
CA SER A 101 -3.00 -5.13 -0.73
C SER A 101 -4.22 -4.28 -1.08
N HIS A 102 -4.57 -4.23 -2.37
CA HIS A 102 -5.77 -3.54 -2.84
C HIS A 102 -7.06 -4.12 -2.24
N ASP A 103 -7.21 -5.45 -2.26
CA ASP A 103 -8.39 -6.11 -1.68
C ASP A 103 -8.52 -5.88 -0.17
N VAL A 104 -7.41 -5.88 0.56
CA VAL A 104 -7.39 -5.55 2.00
C VAL A 104 -7.83 -4.10 2.24
N TRP A 105 -7.31 -3.16 1.44
CA TRP A 105 -7.72 -1.76 1.49
C TRP A 105 -9.21 -1.59 1.17
N ALA A 106 -9.68 -2.19 0.08
CA ALA A 106 -11.06 -2.10 -0.39
C ALA A 106 -12.01 -2.67 0.66
N LYS A 107 -11.71 -3.85 1.20
CA LYS A 107 -12.49 -4.48 2.28
C LYS A 107 -12.60 -3.59 3.52
N LYS A 108 -11.48 -2.98 3.95
CA LYS A 108 -11.48 -2.05 5.09
C LYS A 108 -12.36 -0.84 4.81
N ARG A 109 -12.23 -0.23 3.63
CA ARG A 109 -13.04 0.93 3.22
C ARG A 109 -14.52 0.59 3.16
N MET A 110 -14.89 -0.54 2.58
CA MET A 110 -16.29 -0.98 2.55
C MET A 110 -16.85 -1.21 3.96
N HIS A 111 -16.06 -1.77 4.88
CA HIS A 111 -16.46 -1.89 6.28
C HIS A 111 -16.65 -0.53 6.99
N GLU A 112 -15.87 0.48 6.61
CA GLU A 112 -16.04 1.88 7.06
C GLU A 112 -17.25 2.59 6.42
N GLY A 113 -18.01 1.91 5.56
CA GLY A 113 -19.19 2.42 4.87
C GLY A 113 -18.87 3.15 3.56
N TRP A 114 -17.68 2.95 2.99
CA TRP A 114 -17.38 3.47 1.66
C TRP A 114 -17.99 2.61 0.55
N VAL A 115 -18.39 3.27 -0.53
CA VAL A 115 -18.99 2.65 -1.71
C VAL A 115 -18.26 3.07 -2.97
N TYR A 116 -18.40 2.29 -4.03
CA TYR A 116 -17.91 2.69 -5.34
C TYR A 116 -18.61 3.97 -5.82
N GLY A 117 -17.83 4.91 -6.35
CA GLY A 117 -18.32 6.10 -7.04
C GLY A 117 -17.33 6.56 -8.11
N PRO A 118 -17.72 7.45 -9.03
CA PRO A 118 -16.88 7.81 -10.18
C PRO A 118 -15.63 8.62 -9.81
N ARG A 119 -15.61 9.19 -8.59
CA ARG A 119 -14.47 9.91 -8.01
C ARG A 119 -14.53 9.76 -6.49
N ARG A 120 -13.42 10.05 -5.82
CA ARG A 120 -13.39 10.14 -4.36
C ARG A 120 -14.27 11.28 -3.86
N ASN A 121 -15.19 10.97 -2.93
CA ASN A 121 -16.01 11.94 -2.20
C ASN A 121 -16.13 11.51 -0.74
N ASP A 122 -15.42 12.19 0.16
CA ASP A 122 -15.37 11.83 1.58
C ASP A 122 -16.71 12.11 2.31
N ALA A 123 -17.52 13.06 1.83
CA ALA A 123 -18.81 13.41 2.43
C ALA A 123 -19.86 12.32 2.20
N THR A 124 -19.88 11.72 0.99
CA THR A 124 -20.77 10.59 0.65
C THR A 124 -20.10 9.23 0.81
N LYS A 125 -18.81 9.22 1.20
CA LYS A 125 -17.94 8.04 1.28
C LYS A 125 -17.88 7.25 -0.03
N GLU A 126 -17.65 7.93 -1.14
CA GLU A 126 -17.42 7.31 -2.44
C GLU A 126 -15.93 7.23 -2.79
N HIS A 127 -15.51 6.18 -3.49
CA HIS A 127 -14.15 6.07 -4.04
C HIS A 127 -14.15 5.30 -5.37
N ASP A 128 -13.39 5.81 -6.35
CA ASP A 128 -13.26 5.23 -7.69
C ASP A 128 -12.47 3.93 -7.74
N GLY A 129 -11.43 3.81 -6.91
CA GLY A 129 -10.68 2.58 -6.71
C GLY A 129 -11.44 1.41 -6.07
N LEU A 130 -12.69 1.56 -5.61
CA LEU A 130 -13.47 0.43 -5.06
C LEU A 130 -14.03 -0.50 -6.15
N VAL A 131 -13.12 -1.02 -6.96
CA VAL A 131 -13.32 -2.00 -8.04
C VAL A 131 -12.26 -3.09 -7.91
N PRO A 132 -12.49 -4.30 -8.46
CA PRO A 132 -11.44 -5.33 -8.51
C PRO A 132 -10.14 -4.80 -9.14
N TYR A 133 -8.99 -5.22 -8.60
CA TYR A 133 -7.66 -4.74 -8.99
C TYR A 133 -7.42 -4.74 -10.50
N VAL A 134 -7.93 -5.77 -11.21
CA VAL A 134 -7.83 -5.89 -12.67
C VAL A 134 -8.36 -4.66 -13.43
N TYR A 135 -9.36 -3.95 -12.89
CA TYR A 135 -10.00 -2.79 -13.52
C TYR A 135 -9.29 -1.47 -13.26
N LEU A 136 -8.30 -1.44 -12.36
CA LEU A 136 -7.48 -0.26 -12.14
C LEU A 136 -6.53 -0.02 -13.32
N THR A 137 -6.23 1.25 -13.59
CA THR A 137 -5.18 1.63 -14.55
C THR A 137 -3.79 1.25 -14.04
N SER A 138 -2.77 1.35 -14.89
CA SER A 138 -1.40 1.05 -14.44
C SER A 138 -0.96 2.02 -13.34
N GLU A 139 -1.32 3.29 -13.48
CA GLU A 139 -0.98 4.38 -12.56
C GLU A 139 -1.69 4.18 -11.21
N GLU A 140 -2.95 3.78 -11.23
CA GLU A 140 -3.73 3.47 -10.01
C GLU A 140 -3.12 2.27 -9.25
N LYS A 141 -2.47 1.34 -9.96
CA LYS A 141 -1.79 0.16 -9.40
C LYS A 141 -0.40 0.44 -8.85
N ASP A 142 0.24 1.53 -9.26
CA ASP A 142 1.67 1.75 -9.02
C ASP A 142 1.99 1.89 -7.53
N MET A 143 1.08 2.44 -6.72
CA MET A 143 1.27 2.51 -5.28
C MET A 143 1.45 1.11 -4.66
N ASP A 144 0.50 0.21 -4.91
CA ASP A 144 0.56 -1.16 -4.37
C ASP A 144 1.72 -1.95 -4.97
N ARG A 145 1.95 -1.81 -6.29
CA ARG A 145 3.05 -2.47 -6.99
C ARG A 145 4.40 -2.03 -6.44
N ASN A 146 4.62 -0.73 -6.27
CA ASN A 146 5.89 -0.20 -5.76
C ASN A 146 6.14 -0.68 -4.32
N SER A 147 5.11 -0.68 -3.48
CA SER A 147 5.21 -1.22 -2.11
C SER A 147 5.57 -2.70 -2.08
N ALA A 148 4.94 -3.51 -2.94
CA ALA A 148 5.24 -4.93 -3.10
C ALA A 148 6.67 -5.16 -3.64
N VAL A 149 7.10 -4.41 -4.66
CA VAL A 149 8.47 -4.47 -5.21
C VAL A 149 9.49 -4.18 -4.11
N GLN A 150 9.31 -3.10 -3.35
CA GLN A 150 10.24 -2.74 -2.28
C GLN A 150 10.30 -3.81 -1.20
N THR A 151 9.17 -4.39 -0.80
CA THR A 151 9.13 -5.50 0.16
C THR A 151 9.96 -6.70 -0.32
N VAL A 152 9.73 -7.16 -1.56
CA VAL A 152 10.45 -8.32 -2.12
C VAL A 152 11.95 -8.03 -2.24
N LYS A 153 12.33 -6.84 -2.73
CA LYS A 153 13.75 -6.45 -2.83
C LYS A 153 14.42 -6.30 -1.47
N CYS A 154 13.74 -5.77 -0.46
CA CYS A 154 14.26 -5.71 0.91
C CYS A 154 14.53 -7.12 1.47
N ILE A 155 13.62 -8.07 1.27
CA ILE A 155 13.83 -9.47 1.70
C ILE A 155 15.08 -10.06 1.02
N LEU A 156 15.26 -9.84 -0.29
CA LEU A 156 16.46 -10.25 -1.02
C LEU A 156 17.74 -9.56 -0.49
N ARG A 157 17.66 -8.26 -0.22
CA ARG A 157 18.77 -7.48 0.33
C ARG A 157 19.17 -7.98 1.72
N CYS A 158 18.18 -8.42 2.50
CA CYS A 158 18.37 -9.06 3.79
C CYS A 158 18.90 -10.50 3.68
N GLY A 159 19.51 -10.87 2.55
CA GLY A 159 20.19 -12.15 2.40
C GLY A 159 19.24 -13.34 2.38
N PHE A 160 17.96 -13.14 2.09
CA PHE A 160 17.02 -14.24 1.90
C PHE A 160 16.82 -14.55 0.41
N THR A 161 16.32 -15.74 0.16
CA THR A 161 15.90 -16.21 -1.16
C THR A 161 14.48 -16.74 -1.07
N PHE A 162 13.73 -16.59 -2.16
CA PHE A 162 12.41 -17.16 -2.31
C PHE A 162 12.51 -18.47 -3.07
N GLN A 163 11.85 -19.50 -2.57
CA GLN A 163 11.68 -20.76 -3.28
C GLN A 163 10.21 -21.12 -3.28
N HIS A 164 9.60 -21.18 -4.47
CA HIS A 164 8.24 -21.70 -4.58
C HIS A 164 8.25 -23.23 -4.38
N LYS A 165 7.36 -23.75 -3.53
CA LYS A 165 7.28 -25.18 -3.16
C LYS A 165 6.96 -26.13 -4.33
N ARG A 166 6.51 -25.59 -5.46
CA ARG A 166 6.28 -26.33 -6.70
C ARG A 166 7.24 -25.81 -7.77
N THR A 167 8.13 -26.66 -8.25
CA THR A 167 9.02 -26.35 -9.38
C THR A 167 8.15 -26.13 -10.63
N ASN A 168 8.33 -25.01 -11.34
CA ASN A 168 7.51 -24.58 -12.50
C ASN A 168 6.06 -24.17 -12.22
N ALA A 169 5.70 -23.78 -10.99
CA ALA A 169 4.44 -23.09 -10.78
C ALA A 169 4.52 -21.67 -11.34
N ARG A 170 4.32 -21.51 -12.64
CA ARG A 170 3.73 -20.25 -13.12
C ARG A 170 2.37 -20.19 -12.43
N ALA A 171 2.15 -19.18 -11.60
CA ALA A 171 0.83 -18.81 -11.13
C ALA A 171 -0.16 -18.89 -12.30
N LYS A 172 -0.88 -20.00 -12.43
CA LYS A 172 -2.17 -20.07 -13.12
C LYS A 172 -3.26 -19.71 -12.12
N PHE A 173 -2.93 -18.90 -11.12
CA PHE A 173 -3.93 -18.15 -10.40
C PHE A 173 -4.63 -17.32 -11.47
N ARG A 174 -5.94 -17.38 -11.45
CA ARG A 174 -6.77 -16.62 -12.37
C ARG A 174 -6.55 -15.17 -11.99
N MET A 175 -5.51 -14.53 -12.54
CA MET A 175 -5.20 -13.09 -12.41
C MET A 175 -6.30 -12.20 -13.01
N PHE A 176 -7.48 -12.80 -13.25
CA PHE A 176 -8.66 -12.33 -13.92
C PHE A 176 -9.76 -13.20 -13.32
N GLY A 177 -10.59 -12.62 -12.45
CA GLY A 177 -11.58 -13.33 -11.66
C GLY A 177 -12.26 -14.49 -12.39
N GLY A 178 -12.59 -15.52 -11.62
CA GLY A 178 -13.84 -16.26 -11.80
C GLY A 178 -14.74 -15.78 -12.92
N GLN A 179 -14.78 -16.41 -14.11
CA GLN A 179 -16.01 -16.44 -14.91
C GLN A 179 -17.12 -16.78 -13.91
N PRO A 180 -18.10 -15.89 -13.70
CA PRO A 180 -19.12 -16.10 -12.69
C PRO A 180 -19.83 -17.42 -13.00
N LYS A 181 -20.05 -18.23 -11.97
CA LYS A 181 -20.95 -19.38 -12.09
C LYS A 181 -22.32 -18.80 -12.49
N SER A 182 -22.98 -19.43 -13.46
CA SER A 182 -24.19 -18.99 -14.15
C SER A 182 -25.46 -18.88 -13.29
N SER A 183 -25.33 -18.49 -12.02
CA SER A 183 -26.41 -18.42 -11.04
C SER A 183 -26.43 -17.10 -10.25
N GLU A 184 -25.65 -16.08 -10.66
CA GLU A 184 -25.68 -14.75 -10.06
C GLU A 184 -26.61 -13.84 -10.89
N PRO A 185 -27.48 -13.01 -10.26
CA PRO A 185 -28.41 -12.17 -11.00
C PRO A 185 -27.64 -11.15 -11.85
N ASP A 186 -28.11 -10.99 -13.09
CA ASP A 186 -27.49 -10.25 -14.19
C ASP A 186 -27.22 -8.77 -13.83
N LEU A 187 -26.06 -8.51 -13.21
CA LEU A 187 -25.54 -7.16 -13.03
C LEU A 187 -25.08 -6.67 -14.39
N LYS A 188 -25.79 -5.67 -14.93
CA LYS A 188 -25.47 -5.04 -16.22
C LYS A 188 -23.97 -4.73 -16.29
N PRO A 189 -23.30 -5.04 -17.42
CA PRO A 189 -21.89 -4.72 -17.59
C PRO A 189 -21.65 -3.22 -17.34
N LEU A 190 -20.74 -2.90 -16.42
CA LEU A 190 -20.29 -1.53 -16.23
C LEU A 190 -19.68 -1.03 -17.54
N PRO A 191 -19.99 0.21 -17.98
CA PRO A 191 -19.41 0.76 -19.19
C PRO A 191 -17.88 0.86 -19.05
N PRO A 192 -17.13 0.76 -20.17
CA PRO A 192 -15.67 0.81 -20.15
C PRO A 192 -15.15 2.14 -19.56
N LEU A 193 -14.14 2.03 -18.71
CA LEU A 193 -13.60 3.12 -17.86
C LEU A 193 -13.19 4.40 -18.61
N SER A 194 -12.89 4.35 -19.91
CA SER A 194 -12.50 5.55 -20.66
C SER A 194 -13.68 6.53 -20.86
N ALA A 195 -14.90 6.02 -21.02
CA ALA A 195 -16.05 6.85 -21.37
C ALA A 195 -16.62 7.64 -20.19
N ALA A 196 -16.47 7.14 -18.96
CA ALA A 196 -17.03 7.79 -17.76
C ALA A 196 -16.20 8.98 -17.27
N LYS A 197 -14.88 8.99 -17.51
CA LYS A 197 -13.99 10.10 -17.10
C LYS A 197 -14.07 11.30 -18.07
N GLU A 198 -14.38 11.09 -19.36
CA GLU A 198 -14.48 12.17 -20.36
C GLU A 198 -15.83 12.91 -20.37
N SER A 199 -16.95 12.26 -20.02
CA SER A 199 -18.28 12.88 -20.12
C SER A 199 -18.53 14.03 -19.12
N ALA A 200 -17.67 14.23 -18.13
CA ALA A 200 -17.85 15.25 -17.09
C ALA A 200 -17.16 16.60 -17.40
N VAL A 201 -16.52 16.76 -18.56
CA VAL A 201 -15.77 17.99 -18.94
C VAL A 201 -16.59 18.97 -19.78
N GLN A 202 -17.77 18.59 -20.29
CA GLN A 202 -18.58 19.45 -21.16
C GLN A 202 -20.00 19.63 -20.63
N SER A 203 -20.19 20.62 -19.76
CA SER A 203 -21.50 21.24 -19.51
C SER A 203 -21.29 22.74 -19.25
N PRO A 204 -21.96 23.63 -19.99
CA PRO A 204 -21.76 25.07 -19.85
C PRO A 204 -22.46 25.60 -18.59
N VAL A 205 -21.76 26.47 -17.85
CA VAL A 205 -22.27 27.18 -16.68
C VAL A 205 -23.34 28.20 -17.12
N PRO A 206 -24.59 28.16 -16.59
CA PRO A 206 -25.52 29.25 -16.83
C PRO A 206 -25.16 30.45 -15.93
N SER A 207 -24.95 31.61 -16.54
CA SER A 207 -24.82 32.89 -15.86
C SER A 207 -26.19 33.45 -15.49
N THR A 208 -26.39 33.96 -14.28
CA THR A 208 -27.41 34.97 -13.92
C THR A 208 -27.12 35.60 -12.54
N PRO A 209 -27.69 36.79 -12.22
CA PRO A 209 -26.90 37.93 -11.76
C PRO A 209 -27.02 38.29 -10.27
N ASN A 210 -26.13 39.20 -9.87
CA ASN A 210 -25.99 39.89 -8.59
C ASN A 210 -27.29 40.13 -7.80
N ALA A 211 -27.28 39.71 -6.53
CA ALA A 211 -28.07 40.31 -5.47
C ALA A 211 -27.13 40.71 -4.31
N VAL A 212 -27.07 42.01 -4.06
CA VAL A 212 -26.51 42.64 -2.86
C VAL A 212 -27.53 42.46 -1.72
N ILE A 213 -27.09 42.14 -0.50
CA ILE A 213 -27.51 42.79 0.77
C ILE A 213 -26.87 42.13 2.00
N ASP A 214 -26.25 43.03 2.78
CA ASP A 214 -25.98 43.14 4.22
C ASP A 214 -25.26 42.08 5.07
N HIS A 215 -24.20 42.59 5.70
CA HIS A 215 -23.46 42.04 6.82
C HIS A 215 -24.32 42.00 8.09
N HIS A 216 -24.53 40.80 8.63
CA HIS A 216 -24.84 40.62 10.05
C HIS A 216 -23.92 39.55 10.64
N VAL A 217 -23.01 39.97 11.51
CA VAL A 217 -22.10 39.11 12.28
C VAL A 217 -22.89 38.43 13.39
N LEU A 218 -22.81 37.10 13.49
CA LEU A 218 -23.23 36.31 14.65
C LEU A 218 -22.03 35.53 15.21
N PRO A 219 -21.95 35.34 16.53
CA PRO A 219 -20.77 34.79 17.20
C PRO A 219 -20.66 33.25 17.11
N ASN A 220 -19.44 32.75 17.04
CA ASN A 220 -19.10 31.31 17.03
C ASN A 220 -19.49 30.61 18.34
N PRO A 221 -20.03 29.37 18.30
CA PRO A 221 -20.14 28.50 19.48
C PRO A 221 -18.82 27.77 19.82
N PRO A 222 -18.63 27.31 21.08
CA PRO A 222 -17.36 26.82 21.58
C PRO A 222 -17.01 25.42 21.06
N ALA A 223 -15.71 25.20 20.89
CA ALA A 223 -15.11 23.93 20.51
C ALA A 223 -15.01 23.00 21.73
N ASP A 224 -15.72 21.88 21.74
CA ASP A 224 -15.22 20.64 22.31
C ASP A 224 -16.03 19.41 21.85
N SER A 225 -15.38 18.24 21.83
CA SER A 225 -15.82 16.91 21.32
C SER A 225 -15.45 16.56 19.86
N ALA A 226 -14.16 16.58 19.55
CA ALA A 226 -13.60 15.81 18.44
C ALA A 226 -13.05 14.46 18.97
N LEU A 227 -13.70 13.36 18.59
CA LEU A 227 -13.17 12.01 18.70
C LEU A 227 -11.91 11.87 17.83
N PRO A 228 -10.86 11.13 18.25
CA PRO A 228 -9.58 11.13 17.57
C PRO A 228 -9.68 10.46 16.20
N GLN A 229 -9.44 11.24 15.15
CA GLN A 229 -9.23 10.73 13.80
C GLN A 229 -7.96 9.87 13.77
N VAL A 230 -8.10 8.64 13.30
CA VAL A 230 -7.00 7.71 13.11
C VAL A 230 -6.12 8.24 11.96
N HIS A 231 -4.94 8.75 12.30
CA HIS A 231 -3.92 9.12 11.31
C HIS A 231 -3.49 7.89 10.52
N GLN A 232 -4.11 7.68 9.37
CA GLN A 232 -3.50 6.96 8.24
C GLN A 232 -2.29 7.78 7.79
N LEU A 233 -1.08 7.20 7.92
CA LEU A 233 0.11 7.71 7.27
C LEU A 233 -0.09 7.59 5.75
N HIS A 234 -0.71 8.62 5.18
CA HIS A 234 -0.73 8.86 3.75
C HIS A 234 0.69 9.28 3.36
N ILE A 235 1.36 8.48 2.54
CA ILE A 235 2.46 8.99 1.72
C ILE A 235 1.80 9.89 0.68
N ASN A 236 1.82 11.17 0.99
CA ASN A 236 1.26 12.26 0.21
C ASN A 236 2.27 12.59 -0.90
N ILE A 237 1.96 12.30 -2.17
CA ILE A 237 2.61 12.97 -3.31
C ILE A 237 1.49 13.53 -4.18
N GLN A 238 1.53 14.85 -4.33
CA GLN A 238 0.59 15.67 -5.05
C GLN A 238 0.56 15.32 -6.54
N HIS A 239 -0.65 15.36 -7.12
CA HIS A 239 -0.88 15.82 -8.48
C HIS A 239 -1.84 17.00 -8.42
#